data_AF-A0A933I2N3-F1
#
_entry.id   AF-A0A933I2N3-F1
#
_cell.length_a   1.000
_cell.length_b   1.000
_cell.length_c   1.000
_cell.angle_alpha   90.00
_cell.angle_beta   90.00
_cell.angle_gamma   90.00
#
_symmetry.space_group_name_H-M   'P 1'
#
loop_
_entity.id
_entity.type
_entity.pdbx_description
1 polymer ?
#
loop_
_entity_poly.entity_id
_entity_poly.type
_entity_poly.pdbx_seq_one_letter_code
_entity_poly.pdbx_strand_id
1 'polypeptide(L)'
;MKIEKYFWNLNETALNETMKIIKKPSHPKFASVMVNFLSRCDKPKELFSVLSRREFVENWPQIRRYWVKVELQSEFRDWWETIFEQLMEERMQKQVRPKGTAPIFLKAIGVQIRKARLGKRLSQKDLSLIIGIKQPEISKIEDGKKNITIVTLAKFCKVLNISKISIE
;
A
#
# COMPACT_ATOMS: atom_id res chain seq x y z
N MET A 1 18.63 -17.03 -14.91
CA MET A 1 19.35 -15.80 -15.31
C MET A 1 20.50 -15.62 -14.34
N LYS A 2 21.74 -15.51 -14.84
CA LYS A 2 22.95 -15.55 -13.98
C LYS A 2 23.35 -14.13 -13.59
N ILE A 3 23.16 -13.77 -12.32
CA ILE A 3 23.62 -12.47 -11.78
C ILE A 3 25.16 -12.39 -11.66
N GLU A 4 25.85 -13.50 -11.94
CA GLU A 4 27.31 -13.68 -11.96
C GLU A 4 28.02 -12.60 -12.79
N LYS A 5 27.40 -12.14 -13.89
CA LYS A 5 27.93 -11.07 -14.75
C LYS A 5 28.18 -9.73 -14.03
N TYR A 6 27.50 -9.47 -12.92
CA TYR A 6 27.67 -8.25 -12.13
C TYR A 6 28.81 -8.36 -11.10
N PHE A 7 29.44 -9.54 -11.01
CA PHE A 7 30.51 -9.87 -10.08
C PHE A 7 31.75 -10.39 -10.83
N TRP A 8 32.11 -9.76 -11.94
CA TRP A 8 33.21 -10.17 -12.83
C TRP A 8 34.60 -10.26 -12.14
N ASN A 9 34.76 -9.64 -10.97
CA ASN A 9 35.99 -9.69 -10.18
C ASN A 9 36.04 -10.81 -9.11
N LEU A 10 34.97 -11.61 -8.98
CA LEU A 10 34.90 -12.67 -7.96
C LEU A 10 35.24 -14.03 -8.55
N ASN A 11 35.99 -14.83 -7.78
CA ASN A 11 36.14 -16.26 -8.07
C ASN A 11 34.83 -17.02 -7.75
N GLU A 12 34.75 -18.28 -8.19
CA GLU A 12 33.54 -19.11 -8.04
C GLU A 12 33.10 -19.28 -6.58
N THR A 13 34.06 -19.42 -5.65
CA THR A 13 33.78 -19.53 -4.21
C THR A 13 33.16 -18.25 -3.66
N ALA A 14 33.74 -17.09 -3.95
CA ALA A 14 33.27 -15.79 -3.50
C ALA A 14 31.92 -15.41 -4.13
N LEU A 15 31.69 -15.82 -5.38
CA LEU A 15 30.40 -15.68 -6.05
C LEU A 15 29.33 -16.50 -5.33
N ASN A 16 29.62 -17.77 -4.99
CA ASN A 16 28.70 -18.63 -4.23
C ASN A 16 28.38 -18.07 -2.84
N GLU A 17 29.37 -17.49 -2.15
CA GLU A 17 29.15 -16.81 -0.87
C GLU A 17 28.26 -15.57 -1.01
N THR A 18 28.52 -14.76 -2.03
CA THR A 18 27.71 -13.57 -2.36
C THR A 18 26.24 -13.95 -2.59
N MET A 19 26.01 -15.03 -3.35
CA MET A 19 24.66 -15.56 -3.58
C MET A 19 23.98 -16.04 -2.30
N LYS A 20 24.72 -16.67 -1.38
CA LYS A 20 24.20 -17.07 -0.07
C LYS A 20 23.82 -15.86 0.78
N ILE A 21 24.60 -14.78 0.72
CA ILE A 21 24.33 -13.54 1.45
C ILE A 21 23.08 -12.85 0.91
N ILE A 22 22.93 -12.71 -0.41
CA ILE A 22 21.75 -12.07 -1.03
C ILE A 22 20.45 -12.79 -0.63
N LYS A 23 20.48 -14.13 -0.53
CA LYS A 23 19.33 -14.93 -0.11
C LYS A 23 19.04 -14.88 1.40
N LYS A 24 19.88 -14.21 2.19
CA LYS A 24 19.74 -14.11 3.65
C LYS A 24 19.82 -12.64 4.10
N PRO A 25 18.70 -11.89 4.05
CA PRO A 25 18.69 -10.47 4.44
C PRO A 25 19.15 -10.19 5.87
N SER A 26 19.06 -11.18 6.78
CA SER A 26 19.57 -11.07 8.15
C SER A 26 21.11 -11.11 8.27
N HIS A 27 21.83 -11.38 7.17
CA HIS A 27 23.28 -11.46 7.19
C HIS A 27 23.93 -10.07 7.38
N PRO A 28 24.95 -9.90 8.24
CA PRO A 28 25.56 -8.59 8.51
C PRO A 28 26.11 -7.88 7.26
N LYS A 29 26.65 -8.65 6.31
CA LYS A 29 27.16 -8.15 5.02
C LYS A 29 26.08 -7.99 3.95
N PHE A 30 24.81 -8.19 4.27
CA PHE A 30 23.74 -8.13 3.27
C PHE A 30 23.69 -6.76 2.58
N ALA A 31 23.65 -5.68 3.34
CA ALA A 31 23.54 -4.33 2.78
C ALA A 31 24.73 -3.97 1.88
N SER A 32 25.95 -4.36 2.26
CA SER A 32 27.14 -4.08 1.44
C SER A 32 27.16 -4.88 0.15
N VAL A 33 26.79 -6.16 0.20
CA VAL A 33 26.65 -7.01 -0.99
C VAL A 33 25.54 -6.50 -1.90
N MET A 34 24.42 -6.08 -1.33
CA MET A 34 23.31 -5.49 -2.09
C MET A 34 23.74 -4.22 -2.80
N VAL A 35 24.38 -3.27 -2.14
CA VAL A 35 24.88 -2.05 -2.80
C VAL A 35 25.86 -2.40 -3.93
N ASN A 36 26.78 -3.33 -3.69
CA ASN A 36 27.73 -3.80 -4.69
C ASN A 36 27.02 -4.39 -5.94
N PHE A 37 25.94 -5.16 -5.74
CA PHE A 37 25.13 -5.69 -6.82
C PHE A 37 24.32 -4.61 -7.56
N LEU A 38 23.58 -3.80 -6.80
CA LEU A 38 22.63 -2.82 -7.31
C LEU A 38 23.33 -1.65 -8.01
N SER A 39 24.56 -1.32 -7.62
CA SER A 39 25.42 -0.33 -8.31
C SER A 39 25.80 -0.72 -9.74
N ARG A 40 25.51 -1.97 -10.15
CA ARG A 40 25.79 -2.48 -11.50
C ARG A 40 24.58 -3.07 -12.20
N CYS A 41 23.46 -3.25 -11.49
CA CYS A 41 22.25 -3.87 -11.99
C CYS A 41 21.13 -2.84 -12.01
N ASP A 42 20.67 -2.50 -13.21
CA ASP A 42 19.56 -1.59 -13.49
C ASP A 42 18.28 -2.35 -13.92
N LYS A 43 18.21 -3.66 -13.66
CA LYS A 43 17.12 -4.52 -14.16
C LYS A 43 16.39 -5.19 -13.01
N PRO A 44 15.14 -4.76 -12.70
CA PRO A 44 14.39 -5.31 -11.57
C PRO A 44 14.12 -6.81 -11.71
N LYS A 45 13.90 -7.28 -12.94
CA LYS A 45 13.71 -8.72 -13.23
C LYS A 45 14.92 -9.55 -12.81
N GLU A 46 16.13 -8.98 -12.87
CA GLU A 46 17.35 -9.70 -12.48
C GLU A 46 17.49 -9.79 -10.97
N LEU A 47 17.29 -8.68 -10.26
CA LEU A 47 17.21 -8.69 -8.80
C LEU A 47 16.12 -9.64 -8.29
N PHE A 48 14.91 -9.54 -8.85
CA PHE A 48 13.78 -10.30 -8.36
C PHE A 48 13.81 -11.79 -8.74
N SER A 49 14.81 -12.22 -9.50
CA SER A 49 15.10 -13.64 -9.71
C SER A 49 15.83 -14.29 -8.54
N VAL A 50 16.44 -13.49 -7.65
CA VAL A 50 17.26 -13.98 -6.52
C VAL A 50 16.80 -13.49 -5.15
N LEU A 51 16.03 -12.39 -5.10
CA LEU A 51 15.44 -11.82 -3.89
C LEU A 51 13.96 -11.54 -4.15
N SER A 52 13.04 -11.89 -3.25
CA SER A 52 11.63 -11.57 -3.50
C SER A 52 11.37 -10.07 -3.43
N ARG A 53 10.32 -9.59 -4.12
CA ARG A 53 9.88 -8.18 -4.03
C ARG A 53 9.59 -7.76 -2.58
N ARG A 54 9.04 -8.67 -1.77
CA ARG A 54 8.74 -8.44 -0.35
C ARG A 54 10.01 -8.19 0.45
N GLU A 55 10.98 -9.09 0.32
CA GLU A 55 12.26 -8.97 1.01
C GLU A 55 13.02 -7.72 0.57
N PHE A 56 12.97 -7.36 -0.71
CA PHE A 56 13.56 -6.10 -1.18
C PHE A 56 12.93 -4.89 -0.48
N VAL A 57 11.61 -4.77 -0.49
CA VAL A 57 10.90 -3.64 0.15
C VAL A 57 11.18 -3.56 1.65
N GLU A 58 11.18 -4.71 2.35
CA GLU A 58 11.45 -4.77 3.79
C GLU A 58 12.88 -4.33 4.15
N ASN A 59 13.86 -4.60 3.28
CA ASN A 59 15.26 -4.33 3.56
C ASN A 59 15.83 -3.09 2.84
N TRP A 60 15.10 -2.49 1.90
CA TRP A 60 15.52 -1.28 1.17
C TRP A 60 16.00 -0.15 2.10
N PRO A 61 15.32 0.18 3.23
CA PRO A 61 15.81 1.22 4.13
C PRO A 61 17.19 0.93 4.74
N GLN A 62 17.54 -0.34 4.96
CA GLN A 62 18.88 -0.72 5.42
C GLN A 62 19.90 -0.61 4.29
N ILE A 63 19.57 -1.09 3.09
CA ILE A 63 20.42 -1.01 1.90
C ILE A 63 20.72 0.46 1.58
N ARG A 64 19.70 1.31 1.48
CA ARG A 64 19.82 2.74 1.19
C ARG A 64 20.68 3.47 2.23
N ARG A 65 20.46 3.21 3.52
CA ARG A 65 21.28 3.80 4.59
C ARG A 65 22.75 3.40 4.50
N TYR A 66 23.03 2.17 4.11
CA TYR A 66 24.42 1.75 3.86
C TYR A 66 24.97 2.42 2.60
N TRP A 67 24.19 2.49 1.51
CA TRP A 67 24.60 3.11 0.25
C TRP A 67 25.02 4.56 0.43
N VAL A 68 24.21 5.38 1.10
CA VAL A 68 24.54 6.80 1.36
C VAL A 68 25.84 6.97 2.15
N LYS A 69 26.19 6.02 3.02
CA LYS A 69 27.46 6.05 3.78
C LYS A 69 28.68 5.78 2.91
N VAL A 70 28.56 4.94 1.88
CA VAL A 70 29.67 4.55 1.01
C VAL A 70 29.76 5.42 -0.25
N GLU A 71 28.63 5.94 -0.72
CA GLU A 71 28.51 6.76 -1.92
C GLU A 71 27.34 7.75 -1.77
N LEU A 72 27.66 9.04 -1.62
CA LEU A 72 26.66 10.08 -1.34
C LEU A 72 25.75 10.36 -2.53
N GLN A 73 26.25 10.25 -3.77
CA GLN A 73 25.50 10.51 -5.00
C GLN A 73 25.61 9.29 -5.92
N SER A 74 24.47 8.74 -6.37
CA SER A 74 24.45 7.52 -7.17
C SER A 74 23.17 7.42 -7.99
N GLU A 75 23.28 7.57 -9.31
CA GLU A 75 22.16 7.43 -10.25
C GLU A 75 21.49 6.04 -10.14
N PHE A 76 22.28 4.99 -9.86
CA PHE A 76 21.75 3.66 -9.63
C PHE A 76 20.88 3.58 -8.37
N ARG A 77 21.31 4.22 -7.28
CA ARG A 77 20.52 4.26 -6.05
C ARG A 77 19.20 4.98 -6.31
N ASP A 78 19.23 6.11 -7.01
CA ASP A 78 18.05 6.92 -7.27
C ASP A 78 17.07 6.19 -8.22
N TRP A 79 17.61 5.46 -9.20
CA TRP A 79 16.82 4.53 -10.01
C TRP A 79 16.17 3.41 -9.17
N TRP A 80 16.91 2.78 -8.24
CA TRP A 80 16.34 1.77 -7.34
C TRP A 80 15.36 2.34 -6.32
N GLU A 81 15.51 3.60 -5.89
CA GLU A 81 14.53 4.31 -5.05
C GLU A 81 13.20 4.43 -5.82
N THR A 82 13.25 4.76 -7.12
CA THR A 82 12.06 4.81 -7.98
C THR A 82 11.36 3.44 -8.05
N ILE A 83 12.13 2.35 -8.19
CA ILE A 83 11.57 0.99 -8.17
C ILE A 83 10.95 0.66 -6.82
N PHE A 84 11.58 1.06 -5.71
CA PHE A 84 11.04 0.88 -4.37
C PHE A 84 9.71 1.64 -4.19
N GLU A 85 9.64 2.90 -4.62
CA GLU A 85 8.44 3.73 -4.57
C GLU A 85 7.30 3.10 -5.37
N GLN A 86 7.58 2.66 -6.60
CA GLN A 86 6.59 1.96 -7.43
C GLN A 86 6.04 0.69 -6.73
N LEU A 87 6.91 -0.12 -6.12
CA LEU A 87 6.49 -1.33 -5.41
C LEU A 87 5.63 -1.01 -4.17
N MET A 88 5.94 0.08 -3.47
CA MET A 88 5.14 0.57 -2.34
C MET A 88 3.77 1.07 -2.80
N GLU A 89 3.71 1.83 -3.90
CA GLU A 89 2.46 2.29 -4.50
C GLU A 89 1.56 1.13 -4.94
N GLU A 90 2.11 0.11 -5.61
CA GLU A 90 1.38 -1.10 -6.00
C GLU A 90 0.73 -1.78 -4.77
N ARG A 91 1.44 -1.81 -3.63
CA ARG A 91 0.92 -2.37 -2.38
C ARG A 91 -0.20 -1.51 -1.79
N MET A 92 -0.05 -0.19 -1.79
CA MET A 92 -1.09 0.73 -1.31
C MET A 92 -2.34 0.67 -2.21
N GLN A 93 -2.18 0.63 -3.53
CA GLN A 93 -3.29 0.50 -4.48
C GLN A 93 -4.05 -0.83 -4.33
N LYS A 94 -3.35 -1.93 -4.03
CA LYS A 94 -3.99 -3.22 -3.72
C LYS A 94 -4.75 -3.20 -2.39
N GLN A 95 -4.28 -2.46 -1.38
CA GLN A 95 -5.02 -2.29 -0.11
C GLN A 95 -6.27 -1.42 -0.27
N VAL A 96 -6.25 -0.41 -1.16
CA VAL A 96 -7.37 0.53 -1.34
C VAL A 96 -8.51 -0.03 -2.21
N ARG A 97 -8.33 -1.15 -2.91
CA ARG A 97 -9.38 -1.76 -3.77
C ARG A 97 -9.95 -3.06 -3.19
N PRO A 98 -10.91 -3.03 -2.24
CA PRO A 98 -11.80 -4.16 -2.07
C PRO A 98 -12.72 -4.23 -3.30
N LYS A 99 -12.47 -5.22 -4.15
CA LYS A 99 -13.28 -5.52 -5.33
C LYS A 99 -14.55 -6.23 -4.85
N GLY A 100 -15.70 -5.54 -4.93
CA GLY A 100 -17.00 -6.19 -5.11
C GLY A 100 -17.84 -6.55 -3.88
N THR A 101 -17.35 -6.42 -2.64
CA THR A 101 -18.19 -6.57 -1.45
C THR A 101 -18.00 -5.34 -0.56
N ALA A 102 -19.05 -4.54 -0.42
CA ALA A 102 -19.13 -3.60 0.69
C ALA A 102 -18.89 -4.40 1.98
N PRO A 103 -17.91 -4.03 2.83
CA PRO A 103 -17.76 -4.63 4.14
C PRO A 103 -19.12 -4.71 4.84
N ILE A 104 -19.46 -5.86 5.44
CA ILE A 104 -20.77 -6.11 6.07
C ILE A 104 -21.19 -4.93 6.96
N PHE A 105 -20.22 -4.34 7.67
CA PHE A 105 -20.45 -3.16 8.51
C PHE A 105 -20.94 -1.92 7.74
N LEU A 106 -20.44 -1.62 6.53
CA LEU A 106 -20.90 -0.47 5.74
C LEU A 106 -22.38 -0.64 5.35
N LYS A 107 -22.78 -1.87 5.05
CA LYS A 107 -24.19 -2.17 4.77
C LYS A 107 -25.05 -1.97 6.00
N ALA A 108 -24.61 -2.46 7.16
CA ALA A 108 -25.32 -2.29 8.43
C ALA A 108 -25.51 -0.81 8.81
N ILE A 109 -24.46 0.01 8.65
CA ILE A 109 -24.52 1.46 8.86
C ILE A 109 -25.48 2.12 7.86
N GLY A 110 -25.34 1.81 6.57
CA GLY A 110 -26.20 2.37 5.51
C GLY A 110 -27.68 2.08 5.72
N VAL A 111 -28.03 0.85 6.16
CA VAL A 111 -29.40 0.46 6.48
C VAL A 111 -29.96 1.27 7.67
N GLN A 112 -29.16 1.51 8.71
CA GLN A 112 -29.59 2.32 9.86
C GLN A 112 -29.82 3.78 9.48
N ILE A 113 -28.93 4.37 8.66
CA ILE A 113 -29.10 5.72 8.12
C ILE A 113 -30.39 5.79 7.31
N ARG A 114 -30.63 4.81 6.43
CA ARG A 114 -31.85 4.73 5.62
C ARG A 114 -33.11 4.64 6.49
N LYS A 115 -33.11 3.78 7.50
CA LYS A 115 -34.24 3.64 8.44
C LYS A 115 -34.52 4.96 9.16
N ALA A 116 -33.49 5.63 9.69
CA ALA A 116 -33.65 6.91 10.37
C ALA A 116 -34.16 8.02 9.42
N ARG A 117 -33.65 8.07 8.18
CA ARG A 117 -34.14 9.00 7.15
C ARG A 117 -35.62 8.79 6.85
N LEU A 118 -36.02 7.54 6.62
CA LEU A 118 -37.41 7.19 6.34
C LEU A 118 -38.33 7.48 7.54
N GLY A 119 -37.84 7.25 8.77
CA GLY A 119 -38.56 7.63 10.00
C GLY A 119 -38.84 9.13 10.10
N LYS A 120 -37.97 9.97 9.53
CA LYS A 120 -38.17 11.43 9.40
C LYS A 120 -38.96 11.84 8.15
N ARG A 121 -39.47 10.89 7.36
CA ARG A 121 -40.18 11.13 6.08
C ARG A 121 -39.39 11.94 5.06
N LEU A 122 -38.06 11.86 5.10
CA LEU A 122 -37.18 12.57 4.16
C LEU A 122 -36.89 11.69 2.95
N SER A 123 -36.96 12.23 1.74
CA SER A 123 -36.38 11.58 0.56
C SER A 123 -34.85 11.66 0.61
N GLN A 124 -34.15 10.86 -0.22
CA GLN A 124 -32.70 11.01 -0.36
C GLN A 124 -32.33 12.39 -0.91
N LYS A 125 -33.21 13.01 -1.73
CA LYS A 125 -33.03 14.37 -2.23
C LYS A 125 -33.17 15.41 -1.11
N ASP A 126 -34.14 15.26 -0.22
CA ASP A 126 -34.29 16.18 0.91
C ASP A 126 -33.08 16.10 1.84
N LEU A 127 -32.63 14.87 2.16
CA LEU A 127 -31.44 14.68 2.97
C LEU A 127 -30.17 15.22 2.28
N SER A 128 -30.12 15.15 0.94
CA SER A 128 -29.02 15.69 0.12
C SER A 128 -28.87 17.19 0.32
N LEU A 129 -30.00 17.91 0.34
CA LEU A 129 -30.06 19.35 0.55
C LEU A 129 -29.67 19.73 1.98
N ILE A 130 -30.13 18.97 2.98
CA ILE A 130 -29.85 19.26 4.40
C ILE A 130 -28.38 19.03 4.76
N ILE A 131 -27.78 17.94 4.27
CA ILE A 131 -26.39 17.56 4.63
C ILE A 131 -25.36 18.24 3.70
N GLY A 132 -25.77 18.66 2.50
CA GLY A 132 -24.87 19.19 1.47
C GLY A 132 -24.07 18.10 0.76
N ILE A 133 -24.69 16.95 0.51
CA ILE A 133 -24.07 15.81 -0.19
C ILE A 133 -24.97 15.44 -1.37
N LYS A 134 -24.40 15.20 -2.56
CA LYS A 134 -25.17 14.83 -3.76
C LYS A 134 -26.03 13.59 -3.51
N GLN A 135 -27.28 13.59 -3.96
CA GLN A 135 -28.22 12.47 -3.78
C GLN A 135 -27.68 11.09 -4.23
N PRO A 136 -26.95 10.95 -5.35
CA PRO A 136 -26.35 9.67 -5.74
C PRO A 136 -25.35 9.14 -4.71
N GLU A 137 -24.66 10.02 -4.00
CA GLU A 137 -23.73 9.64 -2.94
C GLU A 137 -24.50 9.15 -1.71
N ILE A 138 -25.61 9.80 -1.33
CA ILE A 138 -26.51 9.29 -0.27
C ILE A 138 -27.00 7.88 -0.62
N SER A 139 -27.40 7.64 -1.86
CA SER A 139 -27.82 6.31 -2.31
C SER A 139 -26.73 5.26 -2.13
N LYS A 140 -25.49 5.55 -2.59
CA LYS A 140 -24.35 4.64 -2.40
C LYS A 140 -24.04 4.39 -0.92
N ILE A 141 -24.19 5.39 -0.05
CA ILE A 141 -23.97 5.28 1.39
C ILE A 141 -25.01 4.36 2.02
N GLU A 142 -26.30 4.58 1.75
CA GLU A 142 -27.38 3.74 2.26
C GLU A 142 -27.30 2.29 1.76
N ASP A 143 -26.76 2.11 0.55
CA ASP A 143 -26.51 0.80 -0.02
C ASP A 143 -25.25 0.10 0.52
N GLY A 144 -24.43 0.79 1.33
CA GLY A 144 -23.13 0.32 1.82
C GLY A 144 -22.01 0.35 0.77
N LYS A 145 -22.28 0.81 -0.44
CA LYS A 145 -21.34 0.85 -1.58
C LYS A 145 -20.29 1.95 -1.47
N LYS A 146 -20.42 2.87 -0.51
CA LYS A 146 -19.48 3.97 -0.27
C LYS A 146 -19.05 3.99 1.19
N ASN A 147 -17.74 3.98 1.43
CA ASN A 147 -17.18 4.30 2.73
C ASN A 147 -17.32 5.81 3.01
N ILE A 148 -17.87 6.17 4.16
CA ILE A 148 -18.07 7.56 4.59
C ILE A 148 -17.01 7.96 5.60
N THR A 149 -16.62 9.24 5.58
CA THR A 149 -15.76 9.77 6.64
C THR A 149 -16.56 9.89 7.94
N ILE A 150 -15.86 9.86 9.07
CA ILE A 150 -16.47 10.07 10.41
C ILE A 150 -17.18 11.43 10.47
N VAL A 151 -16.61 12.47 9.85
CA VAL A 151 -17.23 13.81 9.77
C VAL A 151 -18.58 13.76 9.04
N THR A 152 -18.65 13.05 7.91
CA THR A 152 -19.91 12.85 7.19
C THR A 152 -20.91 12.05 8.03
N LEU A 153 -20.46 10.96 8.67
CA LEU A 153 -21.30 10.16 9.55
C LEU A 153 -21.90 11.00 10.70
N ALA A 154 -21.09 11.86 11.33
CA ALA A 154 -21.54 12.77 12.38
C ALA A 154 -22.64 13.73 11.89
N LYS A 155 -22.55 14.23 10.64
CA LYS A 155 -23.63 15.03 10.03
C LYS A 155 -24.92 14.23 9.88
N PHE A 156 -24.84 12.99 9.39
CA PHE A 156 -26.00 12.11 9.32
C PHE A 156 -26.60 11.87 10.71
N CYS A 157 -25.79 11.54 11.71
CA CYS A 157 -26.24 11.33 13.08
C CYS A 157 -26.96 12.56 13.64
N LYS A 158 -26.39 13.76 13.44
CA LYS A 158 -26.97 15.02 13.89
C LYS A 158 -28.31 15.31 13.21
N VAL A 159 -28.37 15.22 11.88
CA VAL A 159 -29.59 15.54 11.12
C VAL A 159 -30.70 14.51 11.35
N LEU A 160 -30.34 13.24 11.47
CA LEU A 160 -31.28 12.14 11.62
C LEU A 160 -31.56 11.76 13.07
N ASN A 161 -30.95 12.43 14.07
CA ASN A 161 -31.04 12.12 15.49
C ASN A 161 -30.66 10.66 15.82
N ILE A 162 -29.58 10.16 15.23
CA ILE A 162 -29.05 8.82 15.51
C ILE A 162 -28.06 8.93 16.68
N SER A 163 -28.41 8.35 17.83
CA SER A 163 -27.57 8.34 19.04
C SER A 163 -26.65 7.12 19.14
N LYS A 164 -27.02 6.00 18.50
CA LYS A 164 -26.26 4.75 18.50
C LYS A 164 -26.34 4.09 17.12
N ILE A 165 -25.21 3.55 16.67
CA ILE A 165 -25.10 2.73 15.47
C ILE A 165 -24.66 1.34 15.91
N SER A 166 -25.46 0.31 15.61
CA SER A 166 -25.12 -1.08 15.89
C SER A 166 -24.33 -1.67 14.72
N ILE A 167 -23.31 -2.47 15.01
CA ILE A 167 -22.57 -3.24 14.01
C ILE A 167 -22.63 -4.67 14.51
N GLU A 168 -23.76 -5.32 14.25
CA GLU A 168 -23.95 -6.76 14.45
C GLU A 168 -23.33 -7.54 13.30
#